data_AF-X1EFC8-F1
#
_entry.id   AF-X1EFC8-F1
#
_cell.length_a   1.000
_cell.length_b   1.000
_cell.length_c   1.000
_cell.angle_alpha   90.00
_cell.angle_beta   90.00
_cell.angle_gamma   90.00
#
_symmetry.space_group_name_H-M   'P 1'
#
loop_
_entity.id
_entity.type
_entity.pdbx_description
1 polymer ?
#
loop_
_entity_poly.entity_id
_entity_poly.type
_entity_poly.pdbx_seq_one_letter_code
_entity_poly.pdbx_strand_id
1 'polypeptide(L)'
;MINLPLLIFVFIVFALIIISYSMKDVDFVAISLICMFVAAFVTGLVLEVPLIFENWFDNFVLSIEWQAIIIILSMSIISKIAQDSNVLEYLAVKIFKISRGNQRYFLYLLCVITTLLAAVISDVVVIIILAPVVVRLCHFLKIRAGTYLLGMTICINIGSIITPFSSGENIIISTWFALDTVFFLQYFWVFSFALLFLTIFLIDKLML
;
A
#
# COMPACT_ATOMS: atom_id res chain seq x y z
N MET A 1 16.23 -20.57 20.77
CA MET A 1 17.41 -20.44 19.88
C MET A 1 16.91 -20.31 18.46
N ILE A 2 17.48 -19.42 17.64
CA ILE A 2 17.07 -19.25 16.24
C ILE A 2 17.41 -20.52 15.45
N ASN A 3 16.42 -21.12 14.79
CA ASN A 3 16.61 -22.29 13.93
C ASN A 3 17.09 -21.82 12.55
N LEU A 4 18.42 -21.70 12.38
CA LEU A 4 19.05 -21.15 11.17
C LEU A 4 18.62 -21.90 9.88
N PRO A 5 18.55 -23.25 9.84
CA PRO A 5 18.02 -23.97 8.67
C PRO A 5 16.61 -23.56 8.27
N LEU A 6 15.71 -23.43 9.26
CA LEU A 6 14.32 -23.04 9.03
C LEU A 6 14.23 -21.61 8.49
N LEU A 7 15.03 -20.70 9.04
CA LEU A 7 15.09 -19.32 8.58
C LEU A 7 15.52 -19.22 7.11
N ILE A 8 16.59 -19.94 6.73
CA ILE A 8 17.08 -19.99 5.35
C ILE A 8 15.99 -20.52 4.42
N PHE A 9 15.30 -21.60 4.83
CA PHE A 9 14.20 -22.16 4.06
C PHE A 9 13.06 -21.15 3.84
N VAL A 10 12.61 -20.46 4.89
CA VAL A 10 11.55 -19.44 4.79
C VAL A 10 11.98 -18.29 3.87
N PHE A 11 13.24 -17.85 3.94
CA PHE A 11 13.76 -16.83 3.02
C PHE A 11 13.79 -17.29 1.56
N ILE A 12 14.11 -18.57 1.29
CA ILE A 12 14.05 -19.13 -0.06
C ILE A 12 12.60 -19.13 -0.58
N VAL A 13 11.64 -19.56 0.24
CA VAL A 13 10.22 -19.53 -0.13
C VAL A 13 9.74 -18.11 -0.39
N PHE A 14 10.14 -17.15 0.45
CA PHE A 14 9.84 -15.73 0.25
C PHE A 14 10.42 -15.19 -1.06
N ALA A 15 11.68 -15.54 -1.39
CA ALA A 15 12.29 -15.17 -2.66
C ALA A 15 11.56 -15.76 -3.87
N LEU A 16 11.08 -17.02 -3.78
CA LEU A 16 10.27 -17.64 -4.83
C LEU A 16 8.95 -16.90 -5.06
N ILE A 17 8.27 -16.45 -3.99
CA ILE A 17 7.05 -15.63 -4.10
C ILE A 17 7.34 -14.32 -4.84
N ILE A 18 8.44 -13.63 -4.50
CA ILE A 18 8.84 -12.40 -5.19
C ILE A 18 9.14 -12.65 -6.67
N ILE A 19 9.88 -13.71 -6.99
CA ILE A 19 10.19 -14.06 -8.38
C ILE A 19 8.91 -14.37 -9.16
N SER A 20 7.98 -15.11 -8.55
CA SER A 20 6.68 -15.42 -9.15
C SER A 20 5.91 -14.17 -9.50
N TYR A 21 5.99 -13.10 -8.70
CA TYR A 21 5.31 -11.84 -8.96
C TYR A 21 5.83 -11.13 -10.23
N SER A 22 7.09 -11.34 -10.58
CA SER A 22 7.70 -10.75 -11.78
C SER A 22 7.39 -11.52 -13.07
N MET A 23 6.88 -12.74 -12.97
CA MET A 23 6.61 -13.60 -14.12
C MET A 23 5.17 -13.41 -14.60
N LYS A 24 5.02 -13.06 -15.88
CA LYS A 24 3.72 -12.65 -16.46
C LYS A 24 2.76 -13.81 -16.72
N ASP A 25 3.30 -15.00 -16.96
CA ASP A 25 2.54 -16.16 -17.47
C ASP A 25 2.19 -17.19 -16.37
N VAL A 26 2.37 -16.83 -15.10
CA VAL A 26 2.08 -17.70 -13.96
C VAL A 26 1.03 -17.08 -13.04
N ASP A 27 0.21 -17.94 -12.46
CA ASP A 27 -0.73 -17.56 -11.42
C ASP A 27 0.04 -17.33 -10.11
N PHE A 28 0.44 -16.07 -9.89
CA PHE A 28 1.16 -15.67 -8.69
C PHE A 28 0.35 -15.92 -7.41
N VAL A 29 -1.00 -15.88 -7.48
CA VAL A 29 -1.85 -16.11 -6.31
C VAL A 29 -1.77 -17.57 -5.90
N ALA A 30 -1.94 -18.48 -6.86
CA ALA A 30 -1.82 -19.92 -6.60
C ALA A 30 -0.43 -20.29 -6.05
N ILE A 31 0.64 -19.77 -6.66
CA ILE A 31 2.02 -20.00 -6.21
C ILE A 31 2.22 -19.46 -4.80
N SER A 32 1.76 -18.24 -4.51
CA SER A 32 1.88 -17.63 -3.18
C SER A 32 1.16 -18.46 -2.11
N LEU A 33 -0.05 -18.94 -2.39
CA LEU A 33 -0.82 -19.78 -1.47
C LEU A 33 -0.11 -21.11 -1.19
N ILE A 34 0.40 -21.78 -2.22
CA ILE A 34 1.13 -23.04 -2.07
C ILE A 34 2.42 -22.81 -1.27
N CYS A 35 3.19 -21.78 -1.62
CA CYS A 35 4.43 -21.42 -0.92
C CYS A 35 4.17 -21.11 0.55
N MET A 36 3.14 -20.32 0.87
CA MET A 36 2.75 -20.02 2.26
C MET A 36 2.33 -21.28 3.01
N PHE A 37 1.53 -22.15 2.39
CA PHE A 37 1.11 -23.41 3.01
C PHE A 37 2.31 -24.32 3.32
N VAL A 38 3.23 -24.48 2.35
CA VAL A 38 4.44 -25.28 2.52
C VAL A 38 5.35 -24.68 3.61
N ALA A 39 5.53 -23.36 3.62
CA ALA A 39 6.32 -22.68 4.64
C ALA A 39 5.73 -22.89 6.05
N ALA A 40 4.42 -22.71 6.21
CA ALA A 40 3.73 -22.91 7.48
C ALA A 40 3.81 -24.37 7.94
N PHE A 41 3.60 -25.33 7.03
CA PHE A 41 3.64 -26.75 7.34
C PHE A 41 5.04 -27.21 7.80
N VAL A 42 6.09 -26.84 7.05
CA VAL A 42 7.48 -27.17 7.43
C VAL A 42 7.86 -26.50 8.74
N THR A 43 7.45 -25.25 8.95
CA THR A 43 7.67 -24.53 10.22
C THR A 43 7.01 -25.25 11.39
N GLY A 44 5.75 -25.69 11.23
CA GLY A 44 5.03 -26.44 12.26
C GLY A 44 5.71 -27.77 12.61
N LEU A 45 6.19 -28.51 11.61
CA LEU A 45 6.92 -29.77 11.82
C LEU A 45 8.26 -29.57 12.53
N VAL A 46 9.05 -28.57 12.11
CA VAL A 46 10.40 -28.33 12.66
C VAL A 46 10.36 -27.76 14.07
N LEU A 47 9.33 -26.97 14.40
CA LEU A 47 9.13 -26.45 15.75
C LEU A 47 8.39 -27.44 16.67
N GLU A 48 8.10 -28.65 16.18
CA GLU A 48 7.36 -29.69 16.90
C GLU A 48 6.07 -29.14 17.52
N VAL A 49 5.39 -28.24 16.81
CA VAL A 49 4.15 -27.63 17.28
C VAL A 49 3.15 -28.77 17.51
N PRO A 50 2.67 -28.98 18.75
CA PRO A 50 1.76 -30.06 19.04
C PRO A 50 0.54 -29.97 18.13
N LEU A 51 0.31 -31.00 17.32
CA LEU A 51 -0.92 -31.16 16.54
C LEU A 51 -2.04 -31.56 17.51
N ILE A 52 -2.44 -30.61 18.35
CA ILE A 52 -3.56 -30.79 19.27
C ILE A 52 -4.82 -30.64 18.43
N PHE A 53 -5.39 -31.78 18.04
CA PHE A 53 -6.69 -31.83 17.36
C PHE A 53 -7.86 -31.56 18.31
N GLU A 54 -7.63 -31.51 19.63
CA GLU A 54 -8.63 -31.03 20.57
C GLU A 54 -8.78 -29.52 20.48
N ASN A 55 -10.02 -29.04 20.33
CA ASN A 55 -10.35 -27.61 20.19
C ASN A 55 -9.58 -26.90 19.06
N TRP A 56 -9.14 -27.63 18.02
CA TRP A 56 -8.40 -27.05 16.89
C TRP A 56 -9.16 -25.91 16.21
N PHE A 57 -10.49 -26.04 16.10
CA PHE A 57 -11.34 -25.01 15.52
C PHE A 57 -11.34 -23.74 16.37
N ASP A 58 -11.48 -23.88 17.70
CA ASP A 58 -11.46 -22.74 18.62
C ASP A 58 -10.08 -22.07 18.61
N ASN A 59 -9.00 -22.86 18.64
CA ASN A 59 -7.63 -22.35 18.55
C ASN A 59 -7.38 -21.64 17.20
N PHE A 60 -7.89 -22.18 16.10
CA PHE A 60 -7.79 -21.56 14.78
C PHE A 60 -8.54 -20.23 14.74
N VAL A 61 -9.79 -20.21 15.20
CA VAL A 61 -10.61 -18.99 15.27
C VAL A 61 -9.96 -17.94 16.17
N LEU A 62 -9.37 -18.33 17.30
CA LEU A 62 -8.65 -17.42 18.20
C LEU A 62 -7.31 -16.94 17.62
N SER A 63 -6.71 -17.68 16.70
CA SER A 63 -5.46 -17.28 16.02
C SER A 63 -5.68 -16.25 14.91
N ILE A 64 -6.93 -16.03 14.49
CA ILE A 64 -7.27 -15.01 13.50
C ILE A 64 -7.23 -13.63 14.18
N GLU A 65 -6.49 -12.70 13.57
CA GLU A 65 -6.44 -11.29 13.97
C GLU A 65 -7.74 -10.55 13.60
N TRP A 66 -8.82 -10.82 14.36
CA TRP A 66 -10.15 -10.25 14.13
C TRP A 66 -10.16 -8.73 14.14
N GLN A 67 -9.34 -8.11 15.00
CA GLN A 67 -9.24 -6.66 15.08
C GLN A 67 -8.75 -6.07 13.75
N ALA A 68 -7.71 -6.67 13.15
CA ALA A 68 -7.20 -6.24 11.85
C ALA A 68 -8.25 -6.39 10.74
N ILE A 69 -8.95 -7.53 10.71
CA ILE A 69 -10.01 -7.79 9.72
C ILE A 69 -11.13 -6.76 9.82
N ILE A 70 -11.60 -6.47 11.03
CA ILE A 70 -12.68 -5.49 11.26
C ILE A 70 -12.23 -4.09 10.81
N ILE A 71 -11.00 -3.67 11.14
CA ILE A 71 -10.47 -2.36 10.72
C ILE A 71 -10.33 -2.30 9.20
N ILE A 72 -9.77 -3.33 8.56
CA ILE A 72 -9.63 -3.41 7.10
C ILE A 72 -11.00 -3.32 6.43
N LEU A 73 -12.00 -4.04 6.94
CA LEU A 73 -13.36 -4.03 6.40
C LEU A 73 -14.01 -2.64 6.54
N SER A 74 -13.89 -2.01 7.71
CA SER A 74 -14.40 -0.64 7.93
C SER A 74 -13.74 0.36 6.99
N MET A 75 -12.42 0.33 6.84
CA MET A 75 -11.68 1.23 5.95
C MET A 75 -11.98 0.97 4.47
N SER A 76 -12.22 -0.29 4.10
CA SER A 76 -12.63 -0.67 2.74
C SER A 76 -14.00 -0.10 2.39
N ILE A 77 -14.96 -0.11 3.33
CA ILE A 77 -16.27 0.52 3.14
C ILE A 77 -16.13 2.03 2.95
N ILE A 78 -15.37 2.70 3.83
CA ILE A 78 -15.15 4.16 3.73
C ILE A 78 -14.49 4.52 2.39
N SER A 79 -13.46 3.76 2.00
CA SER A 79 -12.75 3.96 0.74
C SER A 79 -13.67 3.72 -0.47
N LYS A 80 -14.58 2.73 -0.39
CA LYS A 80 -15.56 2.46 -1.44
C LYS A 80 -16.58 3.59 -1.59
N ILE A 81 -17.08 4.12 -0.48
CA ILE A 81 -17.99 5.28 -0.49
C ILE A 81 -17.28 6.51 -1.09
N ALA A 82 -16.02 6.75 -0.70
CA ALA A 82 -15.21 7.84 -1.26
C ALA A 82 -15.03 7.68 -2.78
N GLN A 83 -14.79 6.46 -3.26
CA GLN A 83 -14.76 6.14 -4.68
C GLN A 83 -16.10 6.45 -5.38
N ASP A 84 -17.21 5.94 -4.86
CA ASP A 84 -18.52 6.06 -5.52
C ASP A 84 -19.04 7.51 -5.53
N SER A 85 -18.57 8.34 -4.59
CA SER A 85 -18.92 9.76 -4.49
C SER A 85 -18.28 10.66 -5.56
N ASN A 86 -17.39 10.12 -6.40
CA ASN A 86 -16.61 10.85 -7.41
C ASN A 86 -15.76 12.03 -6.86
N VAL A 87 -15.48 12.05 -5.56
CA VAL A 87 -14.73 13.13 -4.90
C VAL A 87 -13.29 13.21 -5.43
N LEU A 88 -12.70 12.05 -5.73
CA LEU A 88 -11.33 11.95 -6.22
C LEU A 88 -11.20 12.46 -7.67
N GLU A 89 -12.14 12.13 -8.56
CA GLU A 89 -12.20 12.71 -9.90
C GLU A 89 -12.40 14.23 -9.84
N TYR A 90 -13.30 14.70 -8.97
CA TYR A 90 -13.54 16.14 -8.78
C TYR A 90 -12.26 16.85 -8.31
N LEU A 91 -11.53 16.31 -7.34
CA LEU A 91 -10.27 16.85 -6.85
C LEU A 91 -9.23 16.96 -7.97
N ALA A 92 -9.05 15.90 -8.77
CA ALA A 92 -8.10 15.89 -9.87
C ALA A 92 -8.40 16.98 -10.91
N VAL A 93 -9.68 17.15 -11.28
CA VAL A 93 -10.11 18.23 -12.20
C VAL A 93 -9.93 19.60 -11.56
N LYS A 94 -10.18 19.74 -10.25
CA LYS A 94 -10.00 21.01 -9.53
C LYS A 94 -8.54 21.42 -9.46
N ILE A 95 -7.64 20.48 -9.17
CA ILE A 95 -6.18 20.69 -9.20
C ILE A 95 -5.74 21.21 -10.56
N PHE A 96 -6.24 20.58 -11.62
CA PHE A 96 -5.93 20.99 -12.99
C PHE A 96 -6.40 22.42 -13.30
N LYS A 97 -7.61 22.79 -12.88
CA LYS A 97 -8.09 24.17 -13.04
C LYS A 97 -7.23 25.17 -12.26
N ILE A 98 -6.78 24.81 -11.05
CA ILE A 98 -5.92 25.66 -10.22
C ILE A 98 -4.53 25.81 -10.83
N SER A 99 -3.97 24.76 -11.46
CA SER A 99 -2.65 24.84 -12.09
C SER A 99 -2.61 25.73 -13.33
N ARG A 100 -3.78 26.15 -13.86
CA ARG A 100 -3.93 27.05 -15.03
C ARG A 100 -3.12 26.59 -16.25
N GLY A 101 -2.94 25.28 -16.40
CA GLY A 101 -2.18 24.70 -17.52
C GLY A 101 -0.65 24.71 -17.34
N ASN A 102 -0.12 25.18 -16.21
CA ASN A 102 1.31 25.07 -15.95
C ASN A 102 1.67 23.66 -15.46
N GLN A 103 2.57 23.02 -16.22
CA GLN A 103 3.06 21.66 -16.02
C GLN A 103 3.63 21.44 -14.60
N ARG A 104 4.47 22.37 -14.12
CA ARG A 104 5.15 22.25 -12.82
C ARG A 104 4.18 22.38 -11.65
N TYR A 105 3.32 23.41 -11.69
CA TYR A 105 2.31 23.60 -10.65
C TYR A 105 1.31 22.44 -10.60
N PHE A 106 0.96 21.86 -11.76
CA PHE A 106 0.11 20.66 -11.79
C PHE A 106 0.78 19.48 -11.08
N LEU A 107 2.08 19.24 -11.32
CA LEU A 107 2.81 18.17 -10.65
C LEU A 107 2.84 18.39 -9.13
N TYR A 108 3.16 19.59 -8.67
CA TYR A 108 3.27 19.89 -7.24
C TYR A 108 1.95 19.66 -6.51
N LEU A 109 0.85 20.19 -7.07
CA LEU A 109 -0.47 19.99 -6.49
C LEU A 109 -0.91 18.53 -6.53
N LEU A 110 -0.60 17.82 -7.62
CA LEU A 110 -0.88 16.40 -7.74
C LEU A 110 -0.16 15.61 -6.65
N CYS A 111 1.14 15.83 -6.46
CA CYS A 111 1.96 15.15 -5.44
C CYS A 111 1.44 15.42 -4.03
N VAL A 112 1.19 16.69 -3.69
CA VAL A 112 0.68 17.06 -2.35
C VAL A 112 -0.68 16.42 -2.09
N ILE A 113 -1.62 16.52 -3.02
CA ILE A 113 -2.97 15.98 -2.81
C ILE A 113 -2.97 14.45 -2.81
N THR A 114 -2.16 13.80 -3.66
CA THR A 114 -2.05 12.33 -3.66
C THR A 114 -1.46 11.81 -2.34
N THR A 115 -0.45 12.47 -1.77
CA THR A 115 0.06 12.12 -0.43
C THR A 115 -0.99 12.31 0.66
N LEU A 116 -1.72 13.44 0.66
CA LEU A 116 -2.76 13.69 1.65
C LEU A 116 -3.94 12.71 1.53
N LEU A 117 -4.35 12.37 0.31
CA LEU A 117 -5.40 11.39 0.06
C LEU A 117 -4.96 9.98 0.46
N ALA A 118 -3.75 9.57 0.08
CA ALA A 118 -3.20 8.27 0.46
C ALA A 118 -3.03 8.14 1.97
N ALA A 119 -2.81 9.24 2.71
CA ALA A 119 -2.78 9.18 4.17
C ALA A 119 -4.12 8.82 4.82
N VAL A 120 -5.23 8.77 4.09
CA VAL A 120 -6.57 8.47 4.64
C VAL A 120 -7.28 7.36 3.87
N ILE A 121 -7.09 7.32 2.55
CA ILE A 121 -7.73 6.40 1.61
C ILE A 121 -6.74 5.32 1.23
N SER A 122 -7.24 4.12 0.92
CA SER A 122 -6.41 3.04 0.40
C SER A 122 -5.61 3.46 -0.84
N ASP A 123 -4.31 3.21 -0.80
CA ASP A 123 -3.36 3.37 -1.90
C ASP A 123 -3.85 2.79 -3.24
N VAL A 124 -4.41 1.57 -3.23
CA VAL A 124 -5.01 0.89 -4.38
C VAL A 124 -6.19 1.70 -4.96
N VAL A 125 -7.04 2.24 -4.09
CA VAL A 125 -8.20 3.05 -4.51
C VAL A 125 -7.75 4.36 -5.13
N VAL A 126 -6.78 5.04 -4.50
CA VAL A 126 -6.24 6.32 -4.99
C VAL A 126 -5.64 6.15 -6.38
N ILE A 127 -4.81 5.12 -6.61
CA ILE A 127 -4.16 4.92 -7.91
C ILE A 127 -5.16 4.51 -9.01
N ILE A 128 -6.10 3.61 -8.73
CA ILE A 128 -7.08 3.13 -9.72
C ILE A 128 -7.95 4.28 -10.24
N ILE A 129 -8.25 5.26 -9.38
CA ILE A 129 -9.13 6.37 -9.74
C ILE A 129 -8.34 7.54 -10.33
N LEU A 130 -7.26 7.95 -9.67
CA LEU A 130 -6.50 9.13 -10.11
C LEU A 130 -5.69 8.85 -11.38
N ALA A 131 -5.12 7.65 -11.55
CA ALA A 131 -4.32 7.34 -12.75
C ALA A 131 -5.06 7.59 -14.07
N PRO A 132 -6.26 7.04 -14.34
CA PRO A 132 -6.97 7.30 -15.59
C PRO A 132 -7.38 8.77 -15.74
N VAL A 133 -7.63 9.50 -14.64
CA VAL A 133 -7.93 10.94 -14.71
C VAL A 133 -6.67 11.74 -15.08
N VAL A 134 -5.54 11.47 -14.42
CA VAL A 134 -4.26 12.12 -14.70
C VAL A 134 -3.80 11.84 -16.13
N VAL A 135 -3.95 10.61 -16.62
CA VAL A 135 -3.63 10.26 -18.02
C VAL A 135 -4.48 11.08 -18.99
N ARG A 136 -5.80 11.18 -18.76
CA ARG A 136 -6.70 12.00 -19.58
C ARG A 136 -6.29 13.47 -19.58
N LEU A 137 -6.01 14.05 -18.41
CA LEU A 137 -5.58 15.44 -18.27
C LEU A 137 -4.22 15.71 -18.96
N CYS A 138 -3.26 14.79 -18.82
CA CYS A 138 -1.96 14.88 -19.49
C CYS A 138 -2.12 14.81 -21.02
N HIS A 139 -3.03 13.97 -21.52
CA HIS A 139 -3.35 13.90 -22.94
C HIS A 139 -3.93 15.23 -23.46
N PHE A 140 -4.83 15.87 -22.71
CA PHE A 140 -5.34 17.21 -23.06
C PHE A 140 -4.25 18.28 -23.12
N LEU A 141 -3.27 18.23 -22.21
CA LEU A 141 -2.12 19.14 -22.20
C LEU A 141 -1.01 18.78 -23.19
N LYS A 142 -1.13 17.65 -23.91
CA LYS A 142 -0.09 17.10 -24.80
C LYS A 142 1.26 16.89 -24.09
N ILE A 143 1.23 16.46 -22.83
CA ILE A 143 2.41 16.17 -22.01
C ILE A 143 2.51 14.67 -21.70
N ARG A 144 3.71 14.20 -21.34
CA ARG A 144 3.95 12.80 -21.01
C ARG A 144 3.35 12.44 -19.64
N ALA A 145 2.33 11.59 -19.63
CA ALA A 145 1.69 11.13 -18.39
C ALA A 145 2.65 10.37 -17.46
N GLY A 146 3.66 9.69 -18.01
CA GLY A 146 4.61 8.87 -17.24
C GLY A 146 5.27 9.61 -16.07
N THR A 147 5.69 10.86 -16.26
CA THR A 147 6.30 11.68 -15.19
C THR A 147 5.34 11.91 -14.02
N TYR A 148 4.08 12.18 -14.33
CA TYR A 148 3.05 12.45 -13.33
C TYR A 148 2.60 11.20 -12.60
N LEU A 149 2.46 10.09 -13.34
CA LEU A 149 2.13 8.80 -12.76
C LEU A 149 3.24 8.35 -11.81
N LEU A 150 4.52 8.50 -12.20
CA LEU A 150 5.66 8.17 -11.35
C LEU A 150 5.65 9.00 -10.06
N GLY A 151 5.50 10.32 -10.17
CA GLY A 151 5.43 11.19 -8.99
C GLY A 151 4.26 10.85 -8.07
N MET A 152 3.09 10.62 -8.64
CA MET A 152 1.91 10.19 -7.90
C MET A 152 2.12 8.85 -7.19
N THR A 153 2.65 7.83 -7.86
CA THR A 153 2.89 6.51 -7.25
C THR A 153 3.85 6.59 -6.07
N ILE A 154 4.93 7.37 -6.18
CA ILE A 154 5.84 7.60 -5.05
C ILE A 154 5.13 8.34 -3.92
N CYS A 155 4.37 9.39 -4.25
CA CYS A 155 3.64 10.20 -3.27
C CYS A 155 2.54 9.44 -2.54
N ILE A 156 1.90 8.45 -3.20
CA ILE A 156 0.93 7.54 -2.57
C ILE A 156 1.63 6.74 -1.47
N ASN A 157 2.77 6.09 -1.77
CA ASN A 157 3.52 5.32 -0.78
C ASN A 157 4.01 6.19 0.40
N ILE A 158 4.43 7.43 0.12
CA ILE A 158 4.80 8.41 1.17
C ILE A 158 3.60 8.77 2.06
N GLY A 159 2.41 8.90 1.47
CA GLY A 159 1.17 9.12 2.21
C GLY A 159 0.79 7.92 3.07
N SER A 160 0.98 6.71 2.55
CA SER A 160 0.58 5.47 3.21
C SER A 160 1.27 5.22 4.54
N ILE A 161 2.48 5.74 4.74
CA ILE A 161 3.20 5.61 6.02
C ILE A 161 2.78 6.64 7.09
N ILE A 162 1.97 7.65 6.74
CA ILE A 162 1.54 8.69 7.70
C ILE A 162 0.48 8.16 8.68
N THR A 163 -0.37 7.23 8.24
CA THR A 163 -1.42 6.63 9.06
C THR A 163 -1.46 5.11 8.86
N PRO A 164 -1.96 4.36 9.84
CA PRO A 164 -2.09 2.91 9.70
C PRO A 164 -3.14 2.52 8.67
N PHE A 165 -4.11 3.39 8.36
CA PHE A 165 -5.32 3.02 7.64
C PHE A 165 -5.19 2.95 6.12
N SER A 166 -4.11 3.50 5.58
CA SER A 166 -3.89 3.57 4.13
C SER A 166 -3.67 2.21 3.48
N SER A 167 -3.17 1.23 4.22
CA SER A 167 -2.79 -0.07 3.65
C SER A 167 -3.08 -1.20 4.62
N GLY A 168 -3.40 -2.38 4.08
CA GLY A 168 -3.69 -3.56 4.91
C GLY A 168 -2.48 -4.00 5.73
N GLU A 169 -1.27 -3.82 5.18
CA GLU A 169 -0.02 -4.16 5.85
C GLU A 169 0.17 -3.31 7.11
N ASN A 170 -0.08 -2.00 7.02
CA ASN A 170 0.08 -1.09 8.15
C ASN A 170 -0.95 -1.36 9.25
N ILE A 171 -2.18 -1.75 8.89
CA ILE A 171 -3.19 -2.17 9.87
C ILE A 171 -2.72 -3.41 10.63
N ILE A 172 -2.19 -4.43 9.94
CA ILE A 172 -1.70 -5.67 10.57
C ILE A 172 -0.55 -5.38 11.54
N ILE A 173 0.40 -4.52 11.14
CA ILE A 173 1.51 -4.12 12.01
C ILE A 173 0.99 -3.33 13.22
N SER A 174 0.07 -2.39 12.98
CA SER A 174 -0.54 -1.57 14.02
C SER A 174 -1.27 -2.42 15.06
N THR A 175 -2.05 -3.41 14.64
CA THR A 175 -2.81 -4.27 15.55
C THR A 175 -1.89 -5.20 16.33
N TRP A 176 -0.89 -5.79 15.67
CA TRP A 176 0.03 -6.73 16.31
C TRP A 176 0.92 -6.07 17.38
N PHE A 177 1.38 -4.84 17.13
CA PHE A 177 2.23 -4.08 18.05
C PHE A 177 1.44 -3.09 18.92
N ALA A 178 0.11 -3.09 18.84
CA ALA A 178 -0.78 -2.13 19.52
C ALA A 178 -0.35 -0.66 19.32
N LEU A 179 -0.02 -0.29 18.08
CA LEU A 179 0.40 1.05 17.70
C LEU A 179 -0.81 1.90 17.31
N ASP A 180 -1.06 2.97 18.06
CA ASP A 180 -2.14 3.90 17.76
C ASP A 180 -1.83 4.82 16.57
N THR A 181 -2.85 5.42 15.97
CA THR A 181 -2.71 6.42 14.88
C THR A 181 -1.78 7.58 15.27
N VAL A 182 -1.78 7.99 16.54
CA VAL A 182 -0.91 9.06 17.06
C VAL A 182 0.56 8.68 16.96
N PHE A 183 0.90 7.40 17.14
CA PHE A 183 2.27 6.90 16.96
C PHE A 183 2.73 7.15 15.52
N PHE A 184 1.92 6.75 14.53
CA PHE A 184 2.28 6.95 13.13
C PHE A 184 2.46 8.42 12.79
N LEU A 185 1.52 9.25 13.25
CA LEU A 185 1.59 10.69 13.07
C LEU A 185 2.82 11.29 13.72
N GLN A 186 3.22 10.87 14.93
CA GLN A 186 4.36 11.46 15.63
C GLN A 186 5.70 11.12 14.97
N TYR A 187 5.87 9.89 14.49
CA TYR A 187 7.15 9.41 13.98
C TYR A 187 7.31 9.57 12.47
N PHE A 188 6.24 9.45 11.68
CA PHE A 188 6.35 9.44 10.22
C PHE A 188 6.01 10.77 9.55
N TRP A 189 5.27 11.69 10.18
CA TRP A 189 4.86 12.92 9.50
C TRP A 189 6.03 13.75 8.97
N VAL A 190 7.03 14.08 9.80
CA VAL A 190 8.19 14.87 9.38
C VAL A 190 8.94 14.18 8.25
N PHE A 191 9.12 12.86 8.38
CA PHE A 191 9.80 12.04 7.40
C PHE A 191 9.04 12.02 6.06
N SER A 192 7.72 11.82 6.08
CA SER A 192 6.87 11.83 4.89
C SER A 192 6.88 13.19 4.20
N PHE A 193 6.78 14.30 4.95
CA PHE A 193 6.86 15.63 4.35
C PHE A 193 8.24 15.89 3.73
N ALA A 194 9.33 15.49 4.41
CA ALA A 194 10.67 15.60 3.86
C ALA A 194 10.82 14.80 2.56
N LEU A 195 10.32 13.57 2.51
CA LEU A 195 10.30 12.74 1.31
C LEU A 195 9.43 13.33 0.19
N LEU A 196 8.28 13.91 0.53
CA LEU A 196 7.40 14.59 -0.44
C LEU A 196 8.15 15.76 -1.11
N PHE A 197 8.78 16.63 -0.31
CA PHE A 197 9.58 17.74 -0.85
C PHE A 197 10.75 17.25 -1.70
N LEU A 198 11.47 16.23 -1.22
CA LEU A 198 12.58 15.64 -1.97
C LEU A 198 12.10 15.04 -3.31
N THR A 199 10.97 14.33 -3.31
CA THR A 199 10.38 13.73 -4.50
C THR A 199 9.99 14.80 -5.51
N ILE A 200 9.30 15.84 -5.06
CA ILE A 200 8.93 16.98 -5.92
C ILE A 200 10.18 17.63 -6.51
N PHE A 201 11.20 17.90 -5.69
CA PHE A 201 12.45 18.51 -6.13
C PHE A 201 13.20 17.66 -7.16
N LEU A 202 13.30 16.35 -6.93
CA LEU A 202 13.98 15.43 -7.85
C LEU A 202 13.24 15.32 -9.19
N ILE A 203 11.90 15.22 -9.17
CA ILE A 203 11.12 15.12 -10.40
C ILE A 203 11.14 16.43 -11.18
N ASP A 204 11.04 17.59 -10.51
CA ASP A 204 11.13 18.89 -11.18
C ASP A 204 12.50 19.08 -11.86
N LYS A 205 13.59 18.65 -11.22
CA LYS A 205 14.94 18.82 -11.77
C LYS A 205 15.30 17.81 -12.85
N LEU A 206 14.80 16.58 -12.77
CA LEU A 206 15.20 15.49 -13.68
C LEU A 206 14.24 15.27 -14.85
N MET A 207 12.95 15.64 -14.71
CA MET A 207 11.91 15.24 -15.65
C MET A 207 11.05 16.38 -16.22
N LEU A 208 11.20 17.61 -15.71
CA LEU A 208 10.48 18.83 -16.13
C LEU A 208 11.43 19.98 -16.52
#